data_AF-A0AAD7RHY4-F1
#
_entry.id   AF-A0AAD7RHY4-F1
#
_cell.length_a   1.000
_cell.length_b   1.000
_cell.length_c   1.000
_cell.angle_alpha   90.00
_cell.angle_beta   90.00
_cell.angle_gamma   90.00
#
_symmetry.space_group_name_H-M   'P 1'
#
loop_
_entity.id
_entity.type
_entity.pdbx_description
1 polymer ?
#
loop_
_entity_poly.entity_id
_entity_poly.type
_entity_poly.pdbx_seq_one_letter_code
_entity_poly.pdbx_strand_id
1 'polypeptide(L)'
;MQFVLHVGDSHLRAIADGFVGMPDGALSFGVLSIPRASAAELRTEVLNVVLPRTPEAVCVLGPSNNLCSSRTVSEAGADFGKLLKSVYGTWPSRNVFVLDFPPRLNIDMALQDLLRQEYHRVAARMATGEGDSGCNGAEDFSQDITTCQKGLSKGGCDGRGRRATSNQPF
;
A
#
# COMPACT_ATOMS: atom_id res chain seq x y z
N MET A 1 6.83 -2.55 20.45
CA MET A 1 7.06 -2.68 19.00
C MET A 1 5.79 -2.21 18.29
N GLN A 2 5.78 -1.10 17.57
CA GLN A 2 4.62 -0.58 16.84
C GLN A 2 4.38 -1.41 15.57
N PHE A 3 3.12 -1.74 15.31
CA PHE A 3 2.62 -2.49 14.18
C PHE A 3 2.04 -1.56 13.12
N VAL A 4 2.60 -1.63 11.92
CA VAL A 4 2.12 -0.87 10.76
C VAL A 4 1.57 -1.84 9.74
N LEU A 5 0.30 -1.68 9.37
CA LEU A 5 -0.35 -2.51 8.38
C LEU A 5 -0.32 -1.84 7.00
N HIS A 6 0.20 -2.53 6.00
CA HIS A 6 0.07 -2.14 4.60
C HIS A 6 -1.14 -2.82 3.98
N VAL A 7 -2.02 -2.06 3.35
CA VAL A 7 -3.23 -2.54 2.66
C VAL A 7 -3.14 -2.16 1.19
N GLY A 8 -3.32 -3.12 0.29
CA GLY A 8 -3.25 -2.85 -1.13
C GLY A 8 -3.43 -4.07 -2.01
N ASP A 9 -3.26 -3.86 -3.31
CA ASP A 9 -3.42 -4.91 -4.31
C ASP A 9 -2.15 -5.75 -4.48
N SER A 10 -2.02 -6.42 -5.64
CA SER A 10 -0.85 -7.23 -6.00
C SER A 10 0.47 -6.46 -6.01
N HIS A 11 0.49 -5.13 -6.07
CA HIS A 11 1.74 -4.37 -5.98
C HIS A 11 2.47 -4.58 -4.65
N LEU A 12 1.74 -4.93 -3.58
CA LEU A 12 2.34 -5.25 -2.29
C LEU A 12 2.91 -6.69 -2.23
N ARG A 13 2.64 -7.57 -3.21
CA ARG A 13 3.15 -8.94 -3.18
C ARG A 13 4.68 -9.00 -3.23
N ALA A 14 5.34 -8.06 -3.90
CA ALA A 14 6.79 -7.99 -3.88
C ALA A 14 7.36 -7.82 -2.45
N ILE A 15 6.58 -7.21 -1.56
CA ILE A 15 6.90 -7.03 -0.13
C ILE A 15 6.43 -8.25 0.67
N ALA A 16 5.21 -8.74 0.41
CA ALA A 16 4.62 -9.86 1.17
C ALA A 16 5.31 -11.20 0.93
N ASP A 17 5.69 -11.49 -0.32
CA ASP A 17 6.33 -12.74 -0.73
C ASP A 17 7.86 -12.67 -0.66
N GLY A 18 8.42 -11.46 -0.50
CA GLY A 18 9.85 -11.20 -0.48
C GLY A 18 10.47 -11.34 0.91
N PHE A 19 11.79 -11.47 0.96
CA PHE A 19 12.55 -11.28 2.20
C PHE A 19 12.81 -9.78 2.41
N VAL A 20 12.12 -9.18 3.38
CA VAL A 20 12.27 -7.76 3.70
C VAL A 20 13.10 -7.63 4.97
N GLY A 21 14.29 -7.04 4.83
CA GLY A 21 15.10 -6.67 5.99
C GLY A 21 14.36 -5.64 6.83
N MET A 22 14.07 -5.98 8.08
CA MET A 22 13.45 -5.05 9.01
C MET A 22 14.47 -3.99 9.42
N PRO A 23 14.12 -2.69 9.40
CA PRO A 23 15.01 -1.68 9.94
C PRO A 23 15.25 -1.95 11.43
N ASP A 24 16.46 -1.70 11.90
CA ASP A 24 16.77 -1.77 13.33
C ASP A 24 15.85 -0.81 14.09
N GLY A 25 15.04 -1.35 15.02
CA GLY A 25 14.09 -0.53 15.77
C GLY A 25 12.87 -1.29 16.25
N ALA A 26 11.89 -0.51 16.72
CA ALA A 26 10.69 -1.01 17.36
C ALA A 26 9.50 -1.16 16.38
N LEU A 27 9.71 -1.29 15.07
CA LEU A 27 8.61 -1.44 14.10
C LEU A 27 8.42 -2.90 13.68
N SER A 28 7.18 -3.29 13.47
CA SER A 28 6.79 -4.55 12.82
C SER A 28 5.77 -4.23 11.72
N PHE A 29 5.82 -4.95 10.61
CA PHE A 29 4.92 -4.72 9.48
C PHE A 29 3.99 -5.90 9.24
N GLY A 30 2.74 -5.58 8.93
CA GLY A 30 1.78 -6.52 8.35
C GLY A 30 1.50 -6.11 6.92
N VAL A 31 1.17 -7.09 6.07
CA VAL A 31 0.82 -6.82 4.68
C VAL A 31 -0.48 -7.55 4.35
N LEU A 32 -1.51 -6.79 4.02
CA LEU A 32 -2.75 -7.25 3.41
C LEU A 32 -2.66 -6.95 1.91
N SER A 33 -2.18 -7.94 1.14
CA SER A 33 -2.02 -7.84 -0.32
C SER A 33 -3.05 -8.74 -1.00
N ILE A 34 -4.00 -8.13 -1.70
CA ILE A 34 -5.09 -8.86 -2.36
C ILE A 34 -4.94 -8.72 -3.87
N PRO A 35 -4.51 -9.77 -4.59
CA PRO A 35 -4.24 -9.67 -6.01
C PRO A 35 -5.45 -9.20 -6.81
N ARG A 36 -5.23 -8.26 -7.73
CA ARG A 36 -6.27 -7.70 -8.61
C ARG A 36 -7.41 -6.96 -7.91
N ALA A 37 -7.35 -6.76 -6.59
CA ALA A 37 -8.42 -6.10 -5.87
C ALA A 37 -8.58 -4.63 -6.26
N SER A 38 -9.84 -4.26 -6.48
CA SER A 38 -10.36 -2.90 -6.50
C SER A 38 -10.57 -2.36 -5.08
N ALA A 39 -10.89 -1.07 -4.95
CA ALA A 39 -11.24 -0.46 -3.66
C ALA A 39 -12.37 -1.19 -2.93
N ALA A 40 -13.39 -1.67 -3.67
CA ALA A 40 -14.52 -2.37 -3.09
C ALA A 40 -14.13 -3.75 -2.53
N GLU A 41 -13.26 -4.47 -3.23
CA GLU A 41 -12.76 -5.77 -2.80
C GLU A 41 -11.81 -5.61 -1.60
N LEU A 42 -10.88 -4.65 -1.65
CA LEU A 42 -10.02 -4.32 -0.51
C LEU A 42 -10.84 -3.94 0.72
N ARG A 43 -11.96 -3.23 0.54
CA ARG A 43 -12.85 -2.88 1.64
C ARG A 43 -13.44 -4.12 2.30
N THR A 44 -13.89 -5.09 1.51
CA THR A 44 -14.39 -6.37 2.06
C THR A 44 -13.32 -7.07 2.88
N GLU A 45 -12.09 -7.10 2.38
CA GLU A 45 -10.96 -7.72 3.08
C GLU A 45 -10.61 -6.97 4.38
N VAL A 46 -10.57 -5.64 4.36
CA VAL A 46 -10.37 -4.81 5.57
C VAL A 46 -11.43 -5.07 6.64
N LEU A 47 -12.69 -5.31 6.25
CA LEU A 47 -13.77 -5.57 7.20
C LEU A 47 -13.73 -6.99 7.78
N ASN A 48 -13.09 -7.94 7.11
CA ASN A 48 -13.04 -9.35 7.52
C ASN A 48 -11.66 -9.80 8.03
N VAL A 49 -10.62 -8.96 7.89
CA VAL A 49 -9.27 -9.33 8.29
C VAL A 49 -9.18 -9.49 9.81
N VAL A 50 -8.60 -10.61 10.23
CA VAL A 50 -8.27 -10.88 11.63
C VAL A 50 -6.78 -10.68 11.80
N LEU A 51 -6.40 -9.64 12.53
CA LEU A 51 -5.00 -9.35 12.82
C LEU A 51 -4.63 -9.84 14.23
N PRO A 52 -3.38 -10.27 14.44
CA PRO A 52 -2.92 -10.72 15.77
C PRO A 52 -2.93 -9.59 16.80
N ARG A 53 -2.92 -8.34 16.35
CA ARG A 53 -3.05 -7.12 17.16
C ARG A 53 -3.51 -5.95 16.31
N THR A 54 -4.06 -4.93 16.97
CA THR A 54 -4.46 -3.68 16.33
C THR A 54 -3.23 -2.93 15.80
N PRO A 55 -3.24 -2.45 14.54
CA PRO A 55 -2.16 -1.61 14.02
C PRO A 55 -2.18 -0.23 14.66
N GLU A 56 -1.00 0.33 14.92
CA GLU A 56 -0.79 1.71 15.34
C GLU A 56 -0.80 2.69 14.15
N ALA A 57 -0.55 2.18 12.94
CA ALA A 57 -0.72 2.92 11.69
C ALA A 57 -1.13 2.00 10.53
N VAL A 58 -1.84 2.56 9.56
CA VAL A 58 -2.28 1.84 8.35
C VAL A 58 -1.85 2.63 7.11
N CYS A 59 -1.10 1.98 6.22
CA CYS A 59 -0.71 2.51 4.92
C CYS A 59 -1.57 1.89 3.82
N VAL A 60 -2.45 2.66 3.21
CA VAL A 60 -3.32 2.24 2.11
C VAL A 60 -2.68 2.63 0.79
N LEU A 61 -2.35 1.64 -0.04
CA LEU A 61 -1.94 1.87 -1.42
C LEU A 61 -3.16 2.08 -2.30
N GLY A 62 -3.13 3.12 -3.16
CA GLY A 62 -4.19 3.39 -4.13
C GLY A 62 -4.55 2.14 -4.95
N PRO A 63 -5.82 1.74 -5.02
CA PRO A 63 -6.20 0.52 -5.72
C PRO A 63 -6.19 0.74 -7.24
N SER A 64 -5.05 0.49 -7.86
CA SER A 64 -4.84 0.72 -9.29
C SER A 64 -5.72 -0.15 -10.20
N ASN A 65 -6.27 -1.26 -9.70
CA ASN A 65 -7.21 -2.09 -10.47
C ASN A 65 -8.54 -1.38 -10.75
N ASN A 66 -8.86 -0.30 -10.03
CA ASN A 66 -10.01 0.55 -10.35
C ASN A 66 -9.93 1.14 -11.77
N LEU A 67 -8.75 1.27 -12.37
CA LEU A 67 -8.59 1.65 -13.78
C LEU A 67 -9.28 0.68 -14.75
N CYS A 68 -9.42 -0.59 -14.34
CA CYS A 68 -10.06 -1.63 -15.15
C CYS A 68 -11.43 -2.06 -14.62
N SER A 69 -11.71 -1.85 -13.33
CA SER A 69 -12.95 -2.32 -12.69
C SER A 69 -14.03 -1.24 -12.56
N SER A 70 -13.66 0.04 -12.55
CA SER A 70 -14.62 1.15 -12.46
C SER A 70 -14.97 1.68 -13.86
N ARG A 71 -16.20 2.19 -14.03
CA ARG A 71 -16.62 2.77 -15.32
C ARG A 71 -16.12 4.20 -15.47
N THR A 72 -15.93 4.90 -14.35
CA THR A 72 -15.46 6.28 -14.31
C THR A 72 -14.49 6.53 -13.14
N VAL A 73 -13.68 7.58 -13.26
CA VAL A 73 -12.80 8.07 -12.18
C VAL A 73 -13.60 8.44 -10.93
N SER A 74 -14.77 9.05 -11.10
CA SER A 74 -15.66 9.43 -9.99
C SER A 74 -16.19 8.22 -9.20
N GLU A 75 -16.59 7.15 -9.91
CA GLU A 75 -16.99 5.88 -9.26
C GLU A 75 -15.81 5.27 -8.49
N ALA A 76 -14.62 5.26 -9.08
CA ALA A 76 -13.40 4.79 -8.41
C ALA A 76 -13.10 5.60 -7.15
N GLY A 77 -13.25 6.93 -7.20
CA GLY A 77 -13.10 7.83 -6.05
C GLY A 77 -14.13 7.55 -4.95
N ALA A 78 -15.40 7.33 -5.32
CA ALA A 78 -16.45 7.00 -4.37
C ALA A 78 -16.18 5.66 -3.65
N ASP A 79 -15.75 4.63 -4.37
CA ASP A 79 -15.41 3.34 -3.78
C ASP A 79 -14.14 3.42 -2.92
N PHE A 80 -13.16 4.22 -3.34
CA PHE A 80 -11.98 4.51 -2.52
C PHE A 80 -12.34 5.23 -1.22
N GLY A 81 -13.28 6.18 -1.26
CA GLY A 81 -13.80 6.84 -0.05
C GLY A 81 -14.47 5.86 0.91
N LYS A 82 -15.23 4.88 0.40
CA LYS A 82 -15.81 3.80 1.23
C LYS A 82 -14.74 2.92 1.85
N LEU A 83 -13.67 2.61 1.11
CA LEU A 83 -12.51 1.88 1.63
C LEU A 83 -11.86 2.64 2.79
N LEU A 84 -11.52 3.92 2.60
CA LEU A 84 -10.91 4.74 3.66
C LEU A 84 -11.84 4.84 4.89
N LYS A 85 -13.14 5.05 4.69
CA LYS A 85 -14.11 5.07 5.79
C LYS A 85 -14.11 3.77 6.58
N SER A 86 -14.03 2.63 5.90
CA SER A 86 -13.91 1.32 6.55
C SER A 86 -12.58 1.18 7.29
N VAL A 87 -11.45 1.61 6.71
CA VAL A 87 -10.14 1.59 7.39
C VAL A 87 -10.16 2.41 8.69
N TYR A 88 -10.67 3.64 8.65
CA TYR A 88 -10.82 4.50 9.84
C TYR A 88 -11.82 3.93 10.87
N GLY A 89 -12.84 3.20 10.43
CA GLY A 89 -13.84 2.59 11.31
C GLY A 89 -13.40 1.27 11.95
N THR A 90 -12.56 0.49 11.25
CA THR A 90 -12.11 -0.83 11.71
C THR A 90 -11.02 -0.72 12.78
N TRP A 91 -10.10 0.24 12.66
CA TRP A 91 -8.97 0.37 13.60
C TRP A 91 -8.98 1.73 14.33
N PRO A 92 -8.83 1.75 15.66
CA PRO A 92 -8.78 2.98 16.45
C PRO A 92 -7.58 3.90 16.14
N SER A 93 -6.56 3.40 15.45
CA SER A 93 -5.42 4.18 15.01
C SER A 93 -5.86 5.32 14.10
N ARG A 94 -5.56 6.56 14.50
CA ARG A 94 -5.82 7.75 13.67
C ARG A 94 -4.77 7.99 12.58
N ASN A 95 -3.72 7.17 12.56
CA ASN A 95 -2.62 7.28 11.62
C ASN A 95 -2.90 6.43 10.37
N VAL A 96 -3.64 7.01 9.42
CA VAL A 96 -3.88 6.40 8.11
C VAL A 96 -3.13 7.21 7.05
N PHE A 97 -2.25 6.53 6.32
CA PHE A 97 -1.47 7.10 5.23
C PHE A 97 -1.98 6.57 3.91
N VAL A 98 -2.13 7.44 2.92
CA VAL A 98 -2.50 7.06 1.55
C VAL A 98 -1.27 7.21 0.67
N LEU A 99 -0.90 6.12 -0.01
CA LEU A 99 0.19 6.09 -0.98
C LEU A 99 -0.39 5.96 -2.37
N ASP A 100 0.17 6.71 -3.31
CA ASP A 100 -0.18 6.58 -4.72
C ASP A 100 0.20 5.21 -5.28
N PHE A 101 -0.51 4.78 -6.31
CA PHE A 101 -0.21 3.52 -6.97
C PHE A 101 0.91 3.65 -8.01
N PRO A 102 1.80 2.63 -8.12
CA PRO A 102 2.81 2.57 -9.16
C PRO A 102 2.21 2.70 -10.56
N PRO A 103 2.82 3.47 -11.48
CA PRO A 103 2.33 3.58 -12.86
C PRO A 103 2.22 2.22 -13.55
N ARG A 104 1.09 2.01 -14.23
CA ARG A 104 0.86 0.84 -15.07
C ARG A 104 1.31 1.14 -16.49
N LEU A 105 2.20 0.31 -17.03
CA LEU A 105 2.75 0.49 -18.38
C LEU A 105 1.72 0.25 -19.49
N ASN A 106 0.60 -0.42 -19.19
CA ASN A 106 -0.42 -0.83 -20.15
C ASN A 106 -1.68 0.04 -20.15
N ILE A 107 -1.70 1.13 -19.38
CA ILE A 107 -2.85 2.06 -19.27
C ILE A 107 -2.36 3.47 -19.60
N ASP A 108 -3.20 4.27 -20.25
CA ASP A 108 -2.89 5.66 -20.57
C ASP A 108 -2.50 6.46 -19.32
N MET A 109 -1.42 7.25 -19.43
CA MET A 109 -0.88 8.00 -18.29
C MET A 109 -1.82 9.12 -17.84
N ALA A 110 -2.51 9.80 -18.76
CA ALA A 110 -3.44 10.86 -18.39
C ALA A 110 -4.63 10.30 -17.59
N LEU A 111 -5.15 9.13 -17.98
CA LEU A 111 -6.17 8.42 -17.19
C LEU A 111 -5.68 8.05 -15.79
N GLN A 112 -4.43 7.58 -15.66
CA GLN A 112 -3.83 7.27 -14.36
C GLN A 112 -3.69 8.52 -13.48
N ASP A 113 -3.28 9.64 -14.07
CA ASP A 113 -3.11 10.90 -13.33
C ASP A 113 -4.44 11.48 -12.86
N LEU A 114 -5.50 11.37 -13.67
CA LEU A 114 -6.85 11.72 -13.23
C LEU A 114 -7.30 10.88 -12.04
N LEU A 115 -6.99 9.58 -12.04
CA LEU A 115 -7.33 8.71 -10.90
C LEU A 115 -6.52 9.05 -9.64
N ARG A 116 -5.22 9.32 -9.77
CA ARG A 116 -4.37 9.77 -8.64
C ARG A 116 -4.89 11.07 -8.03
N GLN A 117 -5.22 12.05 -8.89
CA GLN A 117 -5.81 13.32 -8.45
C GLN A 117 -7.11 13.11 -7.68
N GLU A 118 -7.98 12.21 -8.17
CA GLU A 118 -9.22 11.88 -7.47
C GLU A 118 -8.97 11.20 -6.12
N TYR A 119 -8.00 10.28 -6.03
CA TYR A 119 -7.62 9.66 -4.76
C TYR A 119 -7.04 10.65 -3.76
N HIS A 120 -6.19 11.58 -4.21
CA HIS A 120 -5.70 12.68 -3.37
C HIS A 120 -6.84 13.56 -2.87
N ARG A 121 -7.78 13.93 -3.75
CA ARG A 121 -8.96 14.71 -3.37
C ARG A 121 -9.81 14.00 -2.32
N VAL A 122 -10.06 12.70 -2.50
CA VAL A 122 -10.83 11.88 -1.56
C VAL A 122 -10.09 11.73 -0.23
N ALA A 123 -8.79 11.41 -0.25
CA ALA A 123 -7.98 11.28 0.95
C ALA A 123 -7.94 12.58 1.77
N ALA A 124 -7.78 13.74 1.11
CA ALA A 124 -7.81 15.03 1.77
C ALA A 124 -9.15 15.29 2.47
N ARG A 125 -10.28 14.99 1.81
CA ARG A 125 -11.62 15.13 2.42
C ARG A 125 -11.85 14.22 3.61
N MET A 126 -11.27 13.01 3.59
CA MET A 126 -11.37 12.07 4.70
C MET A 126 -10.52 12.53 5.89
N ALA A 127 -9.34 13.10 5.64
CA ALA A 127 -8.46 13.64 6.67
C ALA A 127 -9.02 14.90 7.35
N THR A 128 -9.76 15.75 6.64
CA THR A 128 -10.37 16.96 7.20
C THR A 128 -11.67 16.73 7.96
N GLY A 129 -12.17 15.48 8.03
CA GLY A 129 -13.38 15.16 8.78
C GLY A 129 -14.67 15.71 8.20
N GLU A 130 -14.67 16.15 6.92
CA GLU A 130 -15.88 16.61 6.20
C GLU A 130 -16.85 15.47 5.82
N GLY A 131 -16.67 14.29 6.42
CA GLY A 131 -17.57 13.16 6.38
C GLY A 131 -17.75 12.57 7.78
N ASP A 132 -18.47 13.30 8.64
CA ASP A 132 -19.00 12.86 9.94
C ASP A 132 -17.94 12.37 10.96
N SER A 133 -17.57 13.29 11.87
CA SER A 133 -16.82 13.10 13.13
C SER A 133 -15.32 12.72 13.07
N GLY A 134 -14.49 13.77 13.03
CA GLY A 134 -13.27 13.99 13.81
C GLY A 134 -12.18 12.90 13.84
N CYS A 135 -11.00 13.22 13.28
CA CYS A 135 -9.74 13.29 14.04
C CYS A 135 -8.60 13.96 13.27
N ASN A 136 -7.81 14.73 14.01
CA ASN A 136 -6.61 15.43 13.57
C ASN A 136 -5.37 14.53 13.71
N GLY A 137 -4.43 14.65 12.79
CA GLY A 137 -3.07 14.13 12.94
C GLY A 137 -2.46 13.65 11.63
N ALA A 138 -2.01 14.58 10.79
CA ALA A 138 -1.13 14.28 9.66
C ALA A 138 0.29 14.74 10.03
N GLU A 139 1.17 13.80 10.38
CA GLU A 139 2.60 14.06 10.42
C GLU A 139 3.33 13.19 9.38
N ASP A 140 4.32 13.82 8.76
CA ASP A 140 5.02 13.44 7.52
C ASP A 140 5.97 12.24 7.72
N PHE A 141 5.50 11.02 7.42
CA PHE A 141 6.30 9.78 7.41
C PHE A 141 6.67 9.29 5.99
N SER A 142 6.48 10.14 4.97
CA SER A 142 6.68 9.80 3.55
C SER A 142 8.13 9.40 3.19
N GLN A 143 9.11 9.86 3.98
CA GLN A 143 10.54 9.65 3.71
C GLN A 143 11.03 8.22 4.04
N ASP A 144 10.41 7.54 5.01
CA ASP A 144 10.89 6.23 5.47
C ASP A 144 10.41 5.07 4.58
N ILE A 145 9.18 5.13 4.05
CA ILE A 145 8.64 4.10 3.14
C ILE A 145 9.38 4.12 1.80
N THR A 146 9.73 5.31 1.31
CA THR A 146 10.54 5.47 0.09
C THR A 146 11.92 4.81 0.25
N THR A 147 12.47 4.77 1.47
CA THR A 147 13.76 4.14 1.77
C THR A 147 13.66 2.61 1.73
N CYS A 148 12.58 2.02 2.24
CA CYS A 148 12.27 0.59 2.06
C CYS A 148 12.09 0.21 0.58
N GLN A 149 11.42 1.05 -0.22
CA GLN A 149 11.23 0.83 -1.66
C GLN A 149 12.55 1.00 -2.46
N LYS A 150 13.39 1.98 -2.10
CA LYS A 150 14.71 2.18 -2.73
C LYS A 150 15.70 1.05 -2.39
N GLY A 151 15.60 0.44 -1.21
CA GLY A 151 16.39 -0.74 -0.84
C GLY A 151 16.12 -1.95 -1.74
N LEU A 152 14.86 -2.14 -2.16
CA LEU A 152 14.44 -3.22 -3.06
C LEU A 152 14.91 -3.02 -4.51
N SER A 153 15.19 -1.78 -4.94
CA SER A 153 15.65 -1.47 -6.30
C SER A 153 17.19 -1.57 -6.48
N LYS A 154 17.96 -1.65 -5.38
CA LYS A 154 19.44 -1.72 -5.41
C LYS A 154 20.01 -3.13 -5.50
N GLY A 155 19.18 -4.17 -5.58
CA GLY A 155 19.61 -5.54 -5.88
C GLY A 155 19.97 -5.72 -7.36
N GLY A 156 21.01 -5.04 -7.83
CA GLY A 156 21.51 -5.16 -9.19
C GLY A 156 22.02 -6.57 -9.50
N CYS A 157 21.55 -7.14 -10.60
CA CYS A 157 22.19 -8.27 -11.27
C CYS A 157 23.58 -7.83 -11.74
N ASP A 158 24.63 -8.04 -10.94
CA ASP A 158 26.01 -7.97 -11.43
C ASP A 158 26.32 -9.28 -12.16
N GLY A 159 26.04 -9.27 -13.47
CA GLY A 159 26.43 -10.32 -14.38
C GLY A 159 27.94 -10.32 -14.56
N ARG A 160 28.64 -11.19 -13.81
CA ARG A 160 29.96 -11.68 -14.20
C ARG A 160 30.10 -13.16 -13.89
N GLY A 161 29.83 -13.97 -14.91
CA GLY A 161 30.12 -15.40 -14.89
C GLY A 161 31.62 -15.66 -14.80
N ARG A 162 31.99 -16.69 -14.03
CA ARG A 162 33.10 -17.61 -14.35
C ARG A 162 32.81 -18.97 -13.71
N ARG A 163 32.86 -19.98 -14.58
CA ARG A 163 32.79 -21.42 -14.31
C ARG A 163 34.17 -21.89 -13.86
N ALA A 164 34.26 -22.70 -12.80
CA ALA A 164 35.37 -23.63 -12.51
C ALA A 164 34.89 -24.62 -11.41
N THR A 165 34.40 -25.79 -11.81
CA THR A 165 35.08 -27.10 -11.78
C THR A 165 35.26 -27.72 -10.39
N SER A 166 34.68 -28.91 -10.26
CA SER A 166 34.90 -29.95 -9.27
C SER A 166 36.33 -30.06 -8.75
N ASN A 167 36.47 -30.30 -7.44
CA ASN A 167 37.20 -31.45 -6.89
C ASN A 167 37.04 -31.50 -5.36
N GLN A 168 36.42 -32.58 -4.87
CA GLN A 168 36.78 -33.18 -3.57
C GLN A 168 38.11 -33.94 -3.74
N PRO A 169 38.93 -34.14 -2.69
CA PRO A 169 38.70 -35.31 -1.82
C PRO A 169 39.15 -35.19 -0.34
N PHE A 170 38.58 -36.13 0.45
CA PHE A 170 38.84 -36.58 1.84
C PHE A 170 38.56 -35.61 2.99
#